data_AF-F6D6G1-F1
#
_entry.id   AF-F6D6G1-F1
#
_cell.length_a   1.000
_cell.length_b   1.000
_cell.length_c   1.000
_cell.angle_alpha   90.00
_cell.angle_beta   90.00
_cell.angle_gamma   90.00
#
_symmetry.space_group_name_H-M   'P 1'
#
loop_
_entity.id
_entity.type
_entity.pdbx_description
1 polymer ?
#
loop_
_entity_poly.entity_id
_entity_poly.type
_entity_poly.pdbx_seq_one_letter_code
_entity_poly.pdbx_strand_id
1 'polypeptide(L)'
;MGGISDNLEEFRKITRKHYGKLVDSLEEKYCWKCPMHTTSPETFCREAEIWLRLSNAFEQGIHDELISRNIPKDSLEVIAAKLLEKKMKAEVKTPKFQKLILLKVEEDMDLQVKKGSFLLVKENPKSVKKDDLVLLPRVCPLSLGWFARASYRNMPLKLFKVVRSFQKGNISYIKTENGLEIPIVYVFGVVLKTIMEKDPIYSDLGLKQA
;
A
#
# COMPACT_ATOMS: atom_id res chain seq x y z
N MET A 1 11.76 18.12 -26.18
CA MET A 1 11.23 17.07 -25.26
C MET A 1 10.58 15.93 -26.07
N GLY A 2 11.27 15.32 -27.05
CA GLY A 2 10.69 14.28 -27.93
C GLY A 2 10.88 12.85 -27.40
N GLY A 3 12.11 12.48 -27.04
CA GLY A 3 12.46 11.08 -26.76
C GLY A 3 11.68 10.38 -25.62
N ILE A 4 11.27 11.09 -24.56
CA ILE A 4 10.46 10.47 -23.50
C ILE A 4 9.04 10.15 -24.00
N SER A 5 8.43 11.08 -24.74
CA SER A 5 7.08 10.89 -25.26
C SER A 5 7.05 9.77 -26.30
N ASP A 6 8.06 9.72 -27.17
CA ASP A 6 8.15 8.70 -28.22
C ASP A 6 8.35 7.29 -27.63
N ASN A 7 9.24 7.15 -26.64
CA ASN A 7 9.47 5.88 -25.94
C ASN A 7 8.21 5.41 -25.19
N LEU A 8 7.45 6.33 -24.58
CA LEU A 8 6.19 6.00 -23.91
C LEU A 8 5.13 5.52 -24.91
N GLU A 9 5.08 6.10 -26.10
CA GLU A 9 4.14 5.69 -27.14
C GLU A 9 4.52 4.33 -27.74
N GLU A 10 5.82 4.07 -27.95
CA GLU A 10 6.31 2.75 -28.33
C GLU A 10 5.96 1.69 -27.27
N PHE A 11 6.21 1.99 -26.00
CA PHE A 11 5.87 1.11 -24.89
C PHE A 11 4.36 0.82 -24.83
N ARG A 12 3.50 1.82 -25.07
CA ARG A 12 2.03 1.62 -25.16
C ARG A 12 1.64 0.67 -26.30
N LYS A 13 2.26 0.80 -27.47
CA LYS A 13 2.01 -0.09 -28.62
C LYS A 13 2.41 -1.54 -28.31
N ILE A 14 3.59 -1.74 -27.73
CA ILE A 14 4.08 -3.06 -27.30
C ILE A 14 3.14 -3.65 -26.25
N THR A 15 2.80 -2.87 -25.22
CA THR A 15 1.91 -3.31 -24.14
C THR A 15 0.54 -3.71 -24.67
N ARG A 16 -0.08 -2.92 -25.56
CA ARG A 16 -1.37 -3.26 -26.19
C ARG A 16 -1.30 -4.61 -26.92
N LYS A 17 -0.24 -4.83 -27.70
CA LYS A 17 -0.03 -6.08 -28.44
C LYS A 17 0.13 -7.28 -27.51
N HIS A 18 0.95 -7.16 -26.47
CA HIS A 18 1.19 -8.27 -25.54
C HIS A 18 0.00 -8.54 -24.62
N TYR A 19 -0.72 -7.50 -24.19
CA TYR A 19 -1.95 -7.64 -23.43
C TYR A 19 -2.99 -8.48 -24.18
N GLY A 20 -3.31 -8.13 -25.43
CA GLY A 20 -4.27 -8.89 -26.24
C GLY A 20 -3.90 -10.36 -26.34
N LYS A 21 -2.66 -10.66 -26.75
CA LYS A 21 -2.16 -12.04 -26.86
C LYS A 21 -2.28 -12.85 -25.57
N LEU A 22 -2.05 -12.22 -24.42
CA LEU A 22 -2.11 -12.88 -23.11
C LEU A 22 -3.56 -13.14 -22.69
N VAL A 23 -4.48 -12.21 -22.97
CA VAL A 23 -5.91 -12.40 -22.72
C VAL A 23 -6.45 -13.55 -23.58
N ASP A 24 -6.15 -13.53 -24.88
CA ASP A 24 -6.54 -14.60 -25.82
C ASP A 24 -5.97 -15.96 -25.37
N SER A 25 -4.71 -15.98 -24.92
CA SER A 25 -4.09 -17.20 -24.39
C SER A 25 -4.78 -17.74 -23.13
N LEU A 26 -5.32 -16.87 -22.26
CA LEU A 26 -6.07 -17.31 -21.09
C LEU A 26 -7.43 -17.87 -21.46
N GLU A 27 -8.11 -17.27 -22.44
CA GLU A 27 -9.35 -17.77 -23.01
C GLU A 27 -9.18 -19.21 -23.53
N GLU A 28 -8.20 -19.41 -24.40
CA GLU A 28 -7.93 -20.69 -25.05
C GLU A 28 -7.47 -21.80 -24.10
N LYS A 29 -6.67 -21.47 -23.07
CA LYS A 29 -6.00 -22.49 -22.25
C LYS A 29 -6.65 -22.78 -20.91
N TYR A 30 -7.31 -21.79 -20.31
CA TYR A 30 -7.76 -21.88 -18.92
C TYR A 30 -9.24 -21.56 -18.75
N CYS A 31 -9.78 -20.63 -19.54
CA CYS A 31 -11.13 -20.15 -19.34
C CYS A 31 -12.20 -21.17 -19.79
N TRP A 32 -11.95 -21.97 -20.82
CA TRP A 32 -12.90 -22.99 -21.29
C TRP A 32 -13.23 -24.08 -20.24
N LYS A 33 -12.37 -24.28 -19.23
CA LYS A 33 -12.61 -25.17 -18.09
C LYS A 33 -13.25 -24.46 -16.88
N CYS A 34 -13.44 -23.15 -16.94
CA CYS A 34 -13.96 -22.35 -15.84
C CYS A 34 -15.49 -22.52 -15.74
N PRO A 35 -16.05 -22.79 -14.54
CA PRO A 35 -17.50 -22.83 -14.33
C PRO A 35 -18.20 -21.51 -14.70
N MET A 36 -17.46 -20.39 -14.65
CA MET A 36 -17.92 -19.05 -15.00
C MET A 36 -17.53 -18.65 -16.44
N HIS A 37 -17.18 -19.60 -17.31
CA HIS A 37 -16.78 -19.31 -18.70
C HIS A 37 -17.85 -18.51 -19.46
N THR A 38 -19.12 -18.86 -19.27
CA THR A 38 -20.27 -18.21 -19.93
C THR A 38 -20.52 -16.78 -19.46
N THR A 39 -20.14 -16.44 -18.23
CA THR A 39 -20.23 -15.09 -17.63
C THR A 39 -18.88 -14.36 -17.62
N SER A 40 -17.84 -14.95 -18.23
CA SER A 40 -16.51 -14.36 -18.32
C SER A 40 -16.45 -12.98 -19.00
N PRO A 41 -17.29 -12.67 -20.03
CA PRO A 41 -17.29 -11.35 -20.65
C PRO A 41 -17.81 -10.23 -19.74
N GLU A 42 -18.59 -10.58 -18.70
CA GLU A 42 -19.19 -9.63 -17.76
C GLU A 42 -18.36 -9.50 -16.48
N THR A 43 -17.61 -10.55 -16.13
CA THR A 43 -16.80 -10.61 -14.90
C THR A 43 -15.36 -10.12 -15.10
N PHE A 44 -14.89 -9.98 -16.35
CA PHE A 44 -13.58 -9.45 -16.73
C PHE A 44 -12.39 -10.13 -16.01
N CYS A 45 -12.54 -11.41 -15.65
CA CYS A 45 -11.53 -12.11 -14.84
C CYS A 45 -10.18 -12.24 -15.58
N ARG A 46 -10.20 -12.45 -16.90
CA ARG A 46 -8.98 -12.61 -17.72
C ARG A 46 -8.23 -11.29 -17.82
N GLU A 47 -8.96 -10.21 -18.06
CA GLU A 47 -8.48 -8.86 -18.16
C GLU A 47 -7.82 -8.45 -16.84
N ALA A 48 -8.49 -8.71 -15.71
CA ALA A 48 -7.95 -8.44 -14.38
C ALA A 48 -6.67 -9.26 -14.09
N GLU A 49 -6.66 -10.55 -14.42
CA GLU A 49 -5.52 -11.44 -14.22
C GLU A 49 -4.31 -11.03 -15.07
N ILE A 50 -4.52 -10.73 -16.37
CA ILE A 50 -3.44 -10.27 -17.24
C ILE A 50 -2.95 -8.88 -16.84
N TRP A 51 -3.85 -7.99 -16.44
CA TRP A 51 -3.47 -6.69 -15.90
C TRP A 51 -2.58 -6.83 -14.65
N LEU A 52 -2.87 -7.79 -13.76
CA LEU A 52 -2.00 -8.12 -12.61
C LEU A 52 -0.64 -8.62 -13.07
N ARG A 53 -0.59 -9.62 -13.96
CA ARG A 53 0.66 -10.20 -14.46
C ARG A 53 1.54 -9.20 -15.17
N LEU A 54 0.97 -8.37 -16.05
CA LEU A 54 1.72 -7.34 -16.76
C LEU A 54 2.22 -6.23 -15.84
N SER A 55 1.45 -5.85 -14.83
CA SER A 55 1.93 -4.88 -13.82
C SER A 55 3.15 -5.41 -13.09
N ASN A 56 3.13 -6.68 -12.69
CA ASN A 56 4.27 -7.32 -12.03
C ASN A 56 5.47 -7.45 -12.96
N ALA A 57 5.27 -7.87 -14.22
CA ALA A 57 6.33 -7.97 -15.21
C ALA A 57 6.96 -6.60 -15.53
N PHE A 58 6.16 -5.54 -15.58
CA PHE A 58 6.65 -4.17 -15.74
C PHE A 58 7.52 -3.73 -14.56
N GLU A 59 7.07 -3.97 -13.32
CA GLU A 59 7.86 -3.66 -12.12
C GLU A 59 9.17 -4.44 -12.08
N GLN A 60 9.15 -5.72 -12.46
CA GLN A 60 10.34 -6.55 -12.59
C GLN A 60 11.29 -6.01 -13.67
N GLY A 61 10.79 -5.63 -14.84
CA GLY A 61 11.62 -5.04 -15.90
C GLY A 61 12.31 -3.74 -15.48
N ILE A 62 11.63 -2.88 -14.70
CA ILE A 62 12.27 -1.70 -14.10
C ILE A 62 13.36 -2.12 -13.12
N HIS A 63 13.07 -3.09 -12.25
CA HIS A 63 14.02 -3.58 -11.26
C HIS A 63 15.29 -4.16 -11.91
N ASP A 64 15.12 -4.97 -12.95
CA ASP A 64 16.23 -5.58 -13.70
C ASP A 64 17.10 -4.50 -14.35
N GLU A 65 16.50 -3.44 -14.90
CA GLU A 65 17.24 -2.31 -15.47
C GLU A 65 17.94 -1.44 -14.40
N LEU A 66 17.39 -1.34 -13.20
CA LEU A 66 18.08 -0.67 -12.09
C LEU A 66 19.29 -1.48 -11.63
N ILE A 67 19.16 -2.81 -11.56
CA ILE A 67 20.28 -3.71 -11.27
C ILE A 67 21.34 -3.64 -12.38
N SER A 68 20.94 -3.65 -13.66
CA SER A 68 21.87 -3.56 -14.80
C SER A 68 22.72 -2.29 -14.75
N ARG A 69 22.17 -1.21 -14.19
CA ARG A 69 22.84 0.07 -13.94
C ARG A 69 23.65 0.13 -12.64
N ASN A 70 23.84 -1.00 -11.96
CA ASN A 70 24.52 -1.11 -10.67
C ASN A 70 23.91 -0.24 -9.56
N ILE A 71 22.59 0.00 -9.60
CA ILE A 71 21.90 0.69 -8.51
C ILE A 71 21.79 -0.25 -7.31
N PRO A 72 22.25 0.16 -6.11
CA PRO A 72 22.19 -0.68 -4.91
C PRO A 72 20.75 -1.09 -4.57
N LYS A 73 20.56 -2.31 -4.07
CA LYS A 73 19.23 -2.83 -3.68
C LYS A 73 18.52 -1.92 -2.66
N ASP A 74 19.24 -1.36 -1.70
CA ASP A 74 18.69 -0.43 -0.70
C ASP A 74 18.12 0.86 -1.35
N SER A 75 18.55 1.18 -2.57
CA SER A 75 18.02 2.33 -3.33
C SER A 75 16.64 2.05 -3.93
N LEU A 76 16.22 0.79 -4.05
CA LEU A 76 14.89 0.42 -4.52
C LEU A 76 13.81 0.87 -3.54
N GLU A 77 14.06 0.68 -2.24
CA GLU A 77 13.19 1.17 -1.17
C GLU A 77 13.06 2.70 -1.24
N VAL A 78 14.16 3.39 -1.54
CA VAL A 78 14.20 4.84 -1.71
C VAL A 78 13.38 5.28 -2.92
N ILE A 79 13.50 4.59 -4.05
CA ILE A 79 12.74 4.88 -5.28
C ILE A 79 11.24 4.64 -5.05
N ALA A 80 10.90 3.51 -4.42
CA ALA A 80 9.51 3.16 -4.13
C ALA A 80 8.84 4.17 -3.17
N ALA A 81 9.54 4.56 -2.11
CA ALA A 81 9.07 5.61 -1.20
C ALA A 81 8.86 6.96 -1.92
N LYS A 82 9.79 7.37 -2.80
CA LYS A 82 9.62 8.58 -3.61
C LYS A 82 8.43 8.53 -4.56
N LEU A 83 8.18 7.37 -5.19
CA LEU A 83 7.03 7.21 -6.06
C LEU A 83 5.72 7.33 -5.28
N LEU A 84 5.67 6.73 -4.09
CA LEU A 84 4.52 6.79 -3.21
C LEU A 84 4.26 8.24 -2.74
N GLU A 85 5.30 8.96 -2.30
CA GLU A 85 5.18 10.38 -1.97
C GLU A 85 4.61 11.21 -3.11
N LYS A 86 5.03 10.95 -4.36
CA LYS A 86 4.51 11.66 -5.53
C LYS A 86 3.03 11.37 -5.77
N LYS A 87 2.59 10.10 -5.65
CA LYS A 87 1.17 9.74 -5.78
C LYS A 87 0.33 10.40 -4.70
N MET A 88 0.76 10.31 -3.45
CA MET A 88 0.06 10.93 -2.32
C MET A 88 -0.03 12.45 -2.50
N LYS A 89 1.05 13.13 -2.93
CA LYS A 89 1.01 14.58 -3.20
C LYS A 89 0.05 14.96 -4.32
N ALA A 90 -0.14 14.11 -5.33
CA ALA A 90 -1.08 14.36 -6.42
C ALA A 90 -2.55 14.24 -5.97
N GLU A 91 -2.85 13.33 -5.05
CA GLU A 91 -4.18 13.17 -4.45
C GLU A 91 -4.47 14.20 -3.35
N VAL A 92 -3.42 14.71 -2.69
CA VAL A 92 -3.49 15.72 -1.63
C VAL A 92 -3.62 17.12 -2.25
N LYS A 93 -4.77 17.41 -2.85
CA LYS A 93 -5.38 18.76 -2.75
C LYS A 93 -6.10 18.86 -1.41
N THR A 94 -5.41 18.61 -0.29
CA THR A 94 -6.11 18.59 1.01
C THR A 94 -6.41 20.01 1.49
N PRO A 95 -7.63 20.27 1.99
CA PRO A 95 -7.92 21.47 2.77
C PRO A 95 -7.07 21.49 4.07
N LYS A 96 -7.04 22.63 4.78
CA LYS A 96 -6.20 22.88 5.99
C LYS A 96 -6.54 22.01 7.23
N PHE A 97 -7.15 20.84 7.07
CA PHE A 97 -7.60 19.99 8.17
C PHE A 97 -6.74 18.72 8.27
N GLN A 98 -6.56 18.25 9.50
CA GLN A 98 -5.93 16.97 9.78
C GLN A 98 -6.99 15.87 9.82
N LYS A 99 -6.83 14.84 8.97
CA LYS A 99 -7.74 13.69 8.96
C LYS A 99 -7.37 12.74 10.09
N LEU A 100 -8.36 12.42 10.92
CA LEU A 100 -8.30 11.39 11.95
C LEU A 100 -9.31 10.30 11.59
N ILE A 101 -8.96 9.05 11.85
CA ILE A 101 -9.82 7.90 11.62
C ILE A 101 -9.97 7.10 12.92
N LEU A 102 -11.16 6.52 13.10
CA LEU A 102 -11.47 5.60 14.18
C LEU A 102 -11.53 4.20 13.60
N LEU A 103 -10.69 3.30 14.12
CA LEU A 103 -10.65 1.89 13.70
C LEU A 103 -11.14 1.01 14.84
N LYS A 104 -12.16 0.20 14.59
CA LYS A 104 -12.60 -0.83 15.53
C LYS A 104 -11.66 -2.03 15.44
N VAL A 105 -11.19 -2.50 16.58
CA VAL A 105 -10.32 -3.67 16.68
C VAL A 105 -11.19 -4.92 16.76
N GLU A 106 -11.14 -5.75 15.72
CA GLU A 106 -11.95 -6.98 15.65
C GLU A 106 -11.24 -8.22 16.21
N GLU A 107 -9.91 -8.16 16.33
CA GLU A 107 -9.05 -9.23 16.84
C GLU A 107 -8.02 -8.66 17.82
N ASP A 108 -7.59 -9.45 18.81
CA ASP A 108 -6.51 -9.04 19.70
C ASP A 108 -5.22 -8.87 18.91
N MET A 109 -4.69 -7.65 18.88
CA MET A 109 -3.49 -7.33 18.10
C MET A 109 -2.21 -7.33 18.95
N ASP A 110 -2.32 -7.08 20.25
CA ASP A 110 -1.23 -7.18 21.24
C ASP A 110 -1.76 -7.05 22.69
N LEU A 111 -0.89 -7.17 23.71
CA LEU A 111 -1.25 -7.05 25.14
C LEU A 111 -1.98 -5.74 25.51
N GLN A 112 -1.76 -4.66 24.74
CA GLN A 112 -2.32 -3.33 25.00
C GLN A 112 -3.60 -3.02 24.21
N VAL A 113 -3.89 -3.76 23.14
CA VAL A 113 -4.99 -3.47 22.21
C VAL A 113 -5.86 -4.71 22.06
N LYS A 114 -6.96 -4.73 22.81
CA LYS A 114 -7.91 -5.84 22.85
C LYS A 114 -9.04 -5.68 21.84
N LYS A 115 -9.62 -6.79 21.44
CA LYS A 115 -10.86 -6.87 20.68
C LYS A 115 -11.94 -5.98 21.30
N GLY A 116 -12.66 -5.25 20.46
CA GLY A 116 -13.71 -4.32 20.86
C GLY A 116 -13.23 -2.90 21.19
N SER A 117 -11.92 -2.68 21.34
CA SER A 117 -11.38 -1.33 21.48
C SER A 117 -11.40 -0.56 20.16
N PHE A 118 -11.36 0.77 20.26
CA PHE A 118 -11.23 1.65 19.10
C PHE A 118 -9.87 2.35 19.11
N LEU A 119 -9.22 2.43 17.96
CA LEU A 119 -7.99 3.19 17.78
C LEU A 119 -8.31 4.52 17.12
N LEU A 120 -7.94 5.62 17.79
CA LEU A 120 -7.91 6.94 17.16
C LEU A 120 -6.56 7.09 16.46
N VAL A 121 -6.59 7.18 15.14
CA VAL A 121 -5.39 7.14 14.30
C VAL A 121 -5.27 8.42 13.49
N LYS A 122 -4.06 8.98 13.50
CA LYS A 122 -3.64 10.03 12.57
C LYS A 122 -3.14 9.38 11.29
N GLU A 123 -3.91 9.49 10.21
CA GLU A 123 -3.55 8.97 8.89
C GLU A 123 -2.38 9.78 8.29
N ASN A 124 -1.48 9.11 7.57
CA ASN A 124 -0.38 9.72 6.82
C ASN A 124 0.47 10.71 7.67
N PRO A 125 1.12 10.23 8.75
CA PRO A 125 1.89 11.07 9.65
C PRO A 125 3.11 11.68 8.96
N LYS A 126 3.31 13.00 9.12
CA LYS A 126 4.53 13.67 8.64
C LYS A 126 5.77 13.38 9.49
N SER A 127 5.56 13.05 10.76
CA SER A 127 6.60 12.76 11.73
C SER A 127 6.12 11.71 12.72
N VAL A 128 7.06 10.91 13.21
CA VAL A 128 6.86 9.84 14.17
C VAL A 128 7.98 9.96 15.22
N LYS A 129 7.60 9.84 16.50
CA LYS A 129 8.49 9.95 17.65
C LYS A 129 8.83 8.56 18.21
N LYS A 130 9.85 8.52 19.06
CA LYS A 130 10.17 7.33 19.86
C LYS A 130 8.97 6.99 20.75
N ASP A 131 8.71 5.69 20.91
CA ASP A 131 7.61 5.08 21.64
C ASP A 131 6.20 5.27 21.03
N ASP A 132 6.08 5.94 19.87
CA ASP A 132 4.82 5.97 19.13
C ASP A 132 4.40 4.57 18.68
N LEU A 133 3.10 4.29 18.77
CA LEU A 133 2.49 3.11 18.16
C LEU A 133 2.06 3.44 16.73
N VAL A 134 2.57 2.68 15.77
CA VAL A 134 2.28 2.88 14.35
C VAL A 134 1.58 1.68 13.74
N LEU A 135 0.68 1.96 12.81
CA LEU A 135 0.03 0.96 11.98
C LEU A 135 0.80 0.82 10.66
N LEU A 136 1.23 -0.41 10.38
CA LEU A 136 1.91 -0.78 9.15
C LEU A 136 1.13 -1.88 8.43
N PRO A 137 1.17 -1.93 7.10
CA PRO A 137 0.65 -3.05 6.33
C PRO A 137 1.31 -4.37 6.77
N ARG A 138 0.52 -5.45 6.97
CA ARG A 138 1.05 -6.79 7.28
C ARG A 138 1.98 -7.33 6.18
N VAL A 139 1.73 -6.92 4.94
CA VAL A 139 2.57 -7.25 3.80
C VAL A 139 3.20 -5.95 3.32
N CYS A 140 4.52 -5.83 3.50
CA CYS A 140 5.28 -4.71 2.94
C CYS A 140 5.26 -4.88 1.42
N PRO A 141 4.65 -3.96 0.65
CA PRO A 141 4.56 -4.10 -0.77
C PRO A 141 5.90 -3.68 -1.35
N LEU A 142 6.75 -4.67 -1.63
CA LEU A 142 7.78 -4.51 -2.65
C LEU A 142 7.15 -4.34 -4.04
N SER A 143 5.86 -4.71 -4.19
CA SER A 143 5.04 -4.46 -5.38
C SER A 143 4.21 -3.17 -5.24
N LEU A 144 4.50 -2.20 -6.09
CA LEU A 144 3.77 -0.93 -6.19
C LEU A 144 2.32 -1.14 -6.66
N GLY A 145 2.09 -2.18 -7.46
CA GLY A 145 0.78 -2.62 -7.94
C GLY A 145 -0.12 -3.13 -6.81
N TRP A 146 0.42 -3.84 -5.83
CA TRP A 146 -0.35 -4.26 -4.66
C TRP A 146 -0.70 -3.08 -3.74
N PHE A 147 0.26 -2.17 -3.50
CA PHE A 147 0.00 -0.98 -2.68
C PHE A 147 -0.98 0.00 -3.32
N ALA A 148 -0.96 0.14 -4.65
CA ALA A 148 -1.89 1.00 -5.38
C ALA A 148 -3.30 0.41 -5.50
N ARG A 149 -3.46 -0.92 -5.44
CA ARG A 149 -4.76 -1.60 -5.57
C ARG A 149 -5.42 -1.92 -4.24
N ALA A 150 -4.64 -2.14 -3.18
CA ALA A 150 -5.18 -2.25 -1.84
C ALA A 150 -5.70 -0.87 -1.44
N SER A 151 -6.99 -0.64 -1.70
CA SER A 151 -7.71 0.53 -1.19
C SER A 151 -7.35 0.68 0.29
N TYR A 152 -6.77 1.82 0.69
CA TYR A 152 -6.28 2.11 2.05
C TYR A 152 -7.27 1.67 3.14
N ARG A 153 -8.56 1.57 2.81
CA ARG A 153 -9.66 1.22 3.71
C ARG A 153 -9.66 -0.23 4.21
N ASN A 154 -9.23 -1.21 3.42
CA ASN A 154 -9.36 -2.65 3.76
C ASN A 154 -8.01 -3.37 3.85
N MET A 155 -6.92 -2.63 4.00
CA MET A 155 -5.58 -3.21 4.09
C MET A 155 -5.40 -3.89 5.45
N PRO A 156 -4.88 -5.13 5.52
CA PRO A 156 -4.57 -5.75 6.80
C PRO A 156 -3.42 -5.02 7.47
N LEU A 157 -3.68 -4.43 8.64
CA LEU A 157 -2.72 -3.64 9.41
C LEU A 157 -2.16 -4.46 10.59
N LYS A 158 -0.97 -4.09 11.03
CA LYS A 158 -0.33 -4.58 12.24
C LYS A 158 0.27 -3.43 13.02
N LEU A 159 0.19 -3.52 14.35
CA LEU A 159 0.78 -2.56 15.28
C LEU A 159 2.28 -2.83 15.45
N PHE A 160 3.04 -1.75 15.51
CA PHE A 160 4.46 -1.78 15.84
C PHE A 160 4.80 -0.61 16.75
N LYS A 161 5.68 -0.83 17.73
CA LYS A 161 6.25 0.25 18.51
C LYS A 161 7.52 0.81 17.87
N VAL A 162 7.64 2.13 17.84
CA VAL A 162 8.78 2.84 17.24
C VAL A 162 9.90 2.99 18.27
N VAL A 163 11.10 2.53 17.93
CA VAL A 163 12.30 2.67 18.77
C VAL A 163 13.01 3.99 18.49
N ARG A 164 13.11 4.37 17.20
CA ARG A 164 13.73 5.63 16.76
C ARG A 164 13.28 6.00 15.35
N SER A 165 13.33 7.29 15.05
CA SER A 165 13.26 7.82 13.68
C SER A 165 14.64 8.35 13.28
N PHE A 166 15.01 8.18 12.02
CA PHE A 166 16.30 8.59 11.47
C PHE A 166 16.20 8.88 9.96
N GLN A 167 17.22 9.47 9.36
CA GLN A 167 17.27 9.71 7.92
C GLN A 167 18.32 8.83 7.24
N LYS A 168 17.97 8.26 6.09
CA LYS A 168 18.90 7.64 5.14
C LYS A 168 18.77 8.38 3.81
N GLY A 169 19.80 9.15 3.46
CA GLY A 169 19.72 10.09 2.34
C GLY A 169 18.60 11.12 2.56
N ASN A 170 17.74 11.30 1.56
CA ASN A 170 16.64 12.29 1.60
C ASN A 170 15.30 11.70 2.10
N ILE A 171 15.31 10.51 2.70
CA ILE A 171 14.09 9.83 3.13
C ILE A 171 14.16 9.56 4.63
N SER A 172 13.05 9.82 5.31
CA SER A 172 12.88 9.56 6.74
C SER A 172 12.44 8.12 6.96
N TYR A 173 13.13 7.43 7.86
CA TYR A 173 12.89 6.04 8.25
C TYR A 173 12.52 5.95 9.72
N ILE A 174 11.82 4.87 10.08
CA ILE A 174 11.58 4.44 11.44
C ILE A 174 12.23 3.08 11.67
N LYS A 175 12.71 2.83 12.89
CA LYS A 175 13.09 1.51 13.36
C LYS A 175 12.05 1.03 14.36
N THR A 176 11.47 -0.15 14.12
CA THR A 176 10.52 -0.76 15.04
C THR A 176 11.22 -1.60 16.11
N GLU A 177 10.51 -1.98 17.17
CA GLU A 177 11.02 -2.86 18.23
C GLU A 177 11.47 -4.22 17.70
N ASN A 178 10.85 -4.69 16.62
CA ASN A 178 11.18 -5.94 15.93
C ASN A 178 12.41 -5.79 15.02
N GLY A 179 13.11 -4.66 15.05
CA GLY A 179 14.31 -4.40 14.26
C GLY A 179 14.07 -4.01 12.80
N LEU A 180 12.81 -3.92 12.35
CA LEU A 180 12.48 -3.52 10.98
C LEU A 180 12.77 -2.04 10.76
N GLU A 181 13.43 -1.72 9.64
CA GLU A 181 13.70 -0.36 9.21
C GLU A 181 12.81 -0.05 7.99
N ILE A 182 11.90 0.91 8.14
CA ILE A 182 10.85 1.16 7.13
C ILE A 182 10.75 2.67 6.88
N PRO A 183 10.63 3.12 5.60
CA PRO A 183 10.35 4.52 5.30
C PRO A 183 9.03 4.99 5.92
N ILE A 184 9.01 6.22 6.46
CA ILE A 184 7.82 6.81 7.11
C ILE A 184 6.60 6.85 6.17
N VAL A 185 6.85 6.92 4.85
CA VAL A 185 5.81 6.98 3.82
C VAL A 185 4.95 5.71 3.77
N TYR A 186 5.47 4.57 4.25
CA TYR A 186 4.71 3.32 4.36
C TYR A 186 3.89 3.22 5.66
N VAL A 187 4.05 4.17 6.59
CA VAL A 187 3.25 4.20 7.82
C VAL A 187 1.84 4.64 7.47
N PHE A 188 0.88 3.75 7.69
CA PHE A 188 -0.54 4.04 7.47
C PHE A 188 -1.03 5.13 8.42
N GLY A 189 -0.67 5.00 9.70
CA GLY A 189 -1.02 5.99 10.71
C GLY A 189 -0.33 5.82 12.04
N VAL A 190 -0.31 6.88 12.84
CA VAL A 190 0.11 6.85 14.26
C VAL A 190 -1.14 6.73 15.13
N VAL A 191 -1.14 5.79 16.06
CA VAL A 191 -2.18 5.66 17.07
C VAL A 191 -1.99 6.76 18.11
N LEU A 192 -2.98 7.65 18.21
CA LEU A 192 -3.00 8.72 19.20
C LEU A 192 -3.56 8.26 20.53
N LYS A 193 -4.58 7.38 20.48
CA LYS A 193 -5.26 6.87 21.67
C LYS A 193 -5.95 5.55 21.37
N THR A 194 -5.88 4.63 22.33
CA THR A 194 -6.75 3.45 22.39
C THR A 194 -7.94 3.79 23.27
N ILE A 195 -9.13 3.82 22.70
CA ILE A 195 -10.39 4.12 23.35
C ILE A 195 -11.03 2.78 23.74
N MET A 196 -11.17 2.57 25.05
CA MET A 196 -11.83 1.40 25.65
C MET A 196 -13.22 1.79 26.16
N GLU A 197 -14.06 0.82 26.51
CA GLU A 197 -15.41 1.06 27.05
C GLU A 197 -15.43 1.99 28.29
N LYS A 198 -14.34 2.03 29.05
CA LYS A 198 -14.18 2.87 30.24
C LYS A 198 -13.75 4.32 29.92
N ASP A 199 -13.46 4.63 28.66
CA ASP A 199 -13.03 5.96 28.23
C ASP A 199 -14.24 6.89 28.07
N PRO A 200 -14.22 8.13 28.59
CA PRO A 200 -15.32 9.08 28.41
C PRO A 200 -15.72 9.27 26.94
N ILE A 201 -14.72 9.27 26.06
CA ILE A 201 -14.90 9.43 24.60
C ILE A 201 -15.74 8.29 24.01
N TYR A 202 -15.70 7.08 24.59
CA TYR A 202 -16.49 5.94 24.14
C TYR A 202 -17.99 6.19 24.29
N SER A 203 -18.37 6.87 25.37
CA SER A 203 -19.75 7.23 25.69
C SER A 203 -20.22 8.43 24.88
N ASP A 204 -19.36 9.46 24.77
CA ASP A 204 -19.66 10.71 24.06
C ASP A 204 -19.85 10.52 22.56
N LEU A 205 -19.12 9.57 21.96
CA LEU A 205 -19.23 9.24 20.54
C LEU A 205 -20.34 8.22 20.24
N GLY A 206 -21.10 7.76 21.25
CA GLY A 206 -22.21 6.82 21.06
C GLY A 206 -21.78 5.47 20.47
N LEU A 207 -20.56 5.00 20.72
CA LEU A 207 -19.98 3.79 20.12
C LEU A 207 -20.58 2.47 20.63
N LYS A 208 -21.73 2.52 21.34
CA LYS A 208 -22.47 1.31 21.73
C LYS A 208 -22.96 0.57 20.49
N GLN A 209 -22.74 -0.74 20.51
CA GLN A 209 -22.89 -1.69 19.41
C GLN A 209 -24.19 -1.50 18.61
N ALA A 210 -24.04 -1.27 17.30
CA ALA A 210 -24.94 -1.81 16.29
C ALA A 210 -24.46 -3.22 15.91
#